data_AF-A0A355DT32-F1
#
_entry.id   AF-A0A355DT32-F1
#
_cell.length_a   1.000
_cell.length_b   1.000
_cell.length_c   1.000
_cell.angle_alpha   90.00
_cell.angle_beta   90.00
_cell.angle_gamma   90.00
#
_symmetry.space_group_name_H-M   'P 1'
#
loop_
_entity.id
_entity.type
_entity.pdbx_description
1 polymer ?
#
loop_
_entity_poly.entity_id
_entity_poly.type
_entity_poly.pdbx_seq_one_letter_code
_entity_poly.pdbx_strand_id
1 'polypeptide(L)'
;MKNQTVRTTITLPAELLAATDKAVSKGKAKSRNEFVAQALLHELEALKRAEIDAALIEMAQDSEYQAQVLQMEAQFAVASWEALQLGESPA
;
A
#
# COMPACT_ATOMS: atom_id res chain seq x y z
N MET A 1 12.63 15.27 -8.50
CA MET A 1 13.13 14.41 -9.60
C MET A 1 12.40 14.86 -10.86
N LYS A 2 13.09 15.19 -11.96
CA LYS A 2 12.42 15.66 -13.19
C LYS A 2 11.40 14.59 -13.62
N ASN A 3 10.15 15.00 -13.89
CA ASN A 3 9.10 14.14 -14.46
C ASN A 3 9.56 13.61 -15.83
N GLN A 4 10.37 12.57 -15.83
CA GLN A 4 10.77 11.85 -17.03
C GLN A 4 9.61 10.93 -17.39
N THR A 5 8.73 11.42 -18.26
CA THR A 5 7.70 10.59 -18.89
C THR A 5 8.29 9.92 -20.12
N VAL A 6 8.10 8.61 -20.25
CA VAL A 6 8.49 7.85 -21.45
C VAL A 6 7.23 7.65 -22.29
N ARG A 7 7.32 8.01 -23.58
CA ARG A 7 6.20 7.81 -24.51
C ARG A 7 6.15 6.36 -24.94
N THR A 8 5.10 5.66 -24.54
CA THR A 8 4.86 4.26 -24.86
C THR A 8 3.55 4.13 -25.63
N THR A 9 3.48 3.18 -26.56
CA THR A 9 2.23 2.83 -27.26
C THR A 9 1.70 1.53 -26.67
N ILE A 10 0.45 1.54 -26.22
CA ILE A 10 -0.23 0.37 -25.65
C ILE A 10 -1.54 0.15 -26.39
N THR A 11 -1.94 -1.11 -26.54
CA THR A 11 -3.24 -1.48 -27.11
C THR A 11 -4.24 -1.59 -25.97
N LEU A 12 -5.34 -0.85 -26.06
CA LEU A 12 -6.42 -0.86 -25.07
C LEU A 12 -7.75 -1.23 -25.75
N PRO A 13 -8.65 -1.94 -25.06
CA PRO A 13 -10.02 -2.14 -25.54
C PRO A 13 -10.69 -0.79 -25.84
N ALA A 14 -11.43 -0.71 -26.96
CA ALA A 14 -12.08 0.52 -27.38
C ALA A 14 -13.07 1.04 -26.34
N GLU A 15 -13.81 0.13 -25.69
CA GLU A 15 -14.75 0.46 -24.63
C GLU A 15 -14.05 1.04 -23.39
N LEU A 16 -12.88 0.50 -23.03
CA LEU A 16 -12.08 1.01 -21.92
C LEU A 16 -11.60 2.43 -22.20
N LEU A 17 -11.09 2.68 -23.41
CA LEU A 17 -10.67 4.02 -23.82
C LEU A 17 -11.84 5.01 -23.77
N ALA A 18 -13.02 4.61 -24.27
CA ALA A 18 -14.22 5.45 -24.22
C ALA A 18 -14.67 5.75 -22.78
N ALA A 19 -14.58 4.78 -21.86
CA ALA A 19 -14.86 4.98 -20.45
C ALA A 19 -13.86 5.94 -19.79
N THR A 20 -12.56 5.81 -20.09
CA THR A 20 -11.52 6.75 -19.65
C THR A 20 -11.81 8.17 -20.14
N ASP A 21 -12.20 8.33 -21.40
CA ASP A 21 -12.53 9.63 -21.98
C ASP A 21 -13.69 10.31 -21.25
N LYS A 22 -14.71 9.53 -20.92
CA LYS A 22 -15.86 10.00 -20.13
C LYS A 22 -15.46 10.38 -18.71
N ALA A 23 -14.49 9.69 -18.11
CA ALA A 23 -14.00 10.04 -16.77
C ALA A 23 -13.20 11.35 -16.80
N VAL A 24 -12.33 11.52 -17.79
CA VAL A 24 -11.54 12.75 -18.00
C VAL A 24 -12.45 13.93 -18.30
N SER A 25 -13.47 13.78 -19.17
CA SER A 25 -14.41 14.87 -19.48
C SER A 25 -15.27 15.30 -18.29
N LYS A 26 -15.50 14.40 -17.33
CA LYS A 26 -16.14 14.70 -16.04
C LYS A 26 -15.18 15.33 -15.02
N GLY A 27 -13.94 15.63 -15.39
CA GLY A 27 -12.94 16.25 -14.53
C GLY A 27 -12.33 15.32 -13.49
N LYS A 28 -12.45 13.99 -13.64
CA LYS A 28 -11.82 13.03 -12.71
C LYS A 28 -10.30 12.95 -12.86
N ALA A 29 -9.77 13.40 -13.99
CA ALA A 29 -8.33 13.59 -14.25
C ALA A 29 -8.15 14.70 -15.30
N LYS A 30 -6.96 15.31 -15.37
CA LYS A 30 -6.65 16.39 -16.32
C LYS A 30 -6.34 15.85 -17.71
N SER A 31 -5.94 14.58 -17.83
CA SER A 31 -5.66 13.93 -19.11
C SER A 31 -5.83 12.41 -19.05
N ARG A 32 -5.96 11.77 -20.22
CA ARG A 32 -5.91 10.30 -20.35
C ARG A 32 -4.63 9.72 -19.75
N ASN A 33 -3.49 10.36 -20.03
CA ASN A 33 -2.19 9.90 -19.54
C ASN A 33 -2.12 9.91 -18.02
N GLU A 34 -2.62 10.98 -17.37
CA GLU A 34 -2.69 11.06 -15.92
C GLU A 34 -3.62 9.98 -15.35
N PHE A 35 -4.79 9.79 -15.96
CA PHE A 35 -5.74 8.76 -15.54
C PHE A 35 -5.12 7.34 -15.62
N VAL A 36 -4.48 7.02 -16.75
CA VAL A 36 -3.81 5.73 -16.96
C VAL A 36 -2.63 5.56 -15.99
N ALA A 37 -1.81 6.58 -15.81
CA ALA A 37 -0.69 6.53 -14.86
C ALA A 37 -1.16 6.29 -13.43
N GLN A 38 -2.23 6.96 -12.99
CA GLN A 38 -2.80 6.76 -11.66
C GLN A 38 -3.38 5.36 -11.49
N ALA A 39 -4.10 4.85 -12.50
CA ALA A 39 -4.63 3.49 -12.47
C ALA A 39 -3.51 2.44 -12.35
N LEU A 40 -2.43 2.58 -13.13
CA LEU A 40 -1.27 1.68 -13.05
C LEU A 40 -0.56 1.77 -11.69
N LEU A 41 -0.44 2.98 -11.12
CA LEU A 41 0.17 3.17 -9.81
C LEU A 41 -0.64 2.45 -8.73
N HIS A 42 -1.97 2.63 -8.71
CA HIS A 42 -2.83 1.94 -7.76
C HIS A 42 -2.76 0.42 -7.89
N GLU A 43 -2.71 -0.12 -9.12
CA GLU A 43 -2.59 -1.56 -9.34
C GLU A 43 -1.24 -2.09 -8.82
N LEU A 44 -0.14 -1.40 -9.09
CA LEU A 44 1.18 -1.77 -8.59
C LEU A 44 1.26 -1.71 -7.06
N GLU A 45 0.63 -0.72 -6.43
CA GLU A 45 0.53 -0.66 -4.98
C GLU A 45 -0.30 -1.80 -4.40
N ALA A 46 -1.41 -2.17 -5.05
CA ALA A 46 -2.25 -3.29 -4.63
C ALA A 46 -1.49 -4.61 -4.72
N LEU A 47 -0.76 -4.85 -5.81
CA LEU A 47 0.09 -6.03 -5.97
C LEU A 47 1.18 -6.10 -4.89
N LYS A 48 1.86 -4.97 -4.64
CA LYS A 48 2.89 -4.90 -3.60
C LYS A 48 2.32 -5.18 -2.20
N ARG A 49 1.12 -4.69 -1.90
CA ARG A 49 0.44 -5.01 -0.64
C ARG A 49 0.09 -6.49 -0.54
N ALA A 50 -0.43 -7.07 -1.61
CA ALA A 50 -0.74 -8.50 -1.65
C ALA A 50 0.50 -9.39 -1.44
N GLU A 51 1.66 -8.99 -2.00
CA GLU A 51 2.94 -9.68 -1.77
C GLU A 51 3.37 -9.60 -0.30
N ILE A 52 3.25 -8.42 0.32
CA ILE A 52 3.56 -8.23 1.74
C ILE A 52 2.61 -9.07 2.60
N ASP A 53 1.31 -9.02 2.33
CA ASP A 53 0.30 -9.76 3.07
C ASP A 53 0.54 -11.27 2.95
N ALA A 54 0.91 -11.77 1.77
CA ALA A 54 1.26 -13.18 1.58
C ALA A 54 2.48 -13.59 2.42
N ALA A 55 3.53 -12.78 2.44
CA ALA A 55 4.72 -13.04 3.26
C ALA A 55 4.40 -12.99 4.77
N LEU A 56 3.53 -12.06 5.19
CA LEU A 56 3.09 -11.97 6.59
C LEU A 56 2.20 -13.14 6.99
N ILE A 57 1.35 -13.67 6.10
CA ILE A 57 0.54 -14.86 6.37
C ILE A 57 1.43 -16.07 6.65
N GLU A 58 2.53 -16.24 5.89
CA GLU A 58 3.47 -17.32 6.11
C GLU A 58 4.10 -17.24 7.51
N MET A 59 4.54 -16.05 7.93
CA MET A 59 5.05 -15.82 9.28
C MET A 59 3.98 -16.00 10.36
N ALA A 60 2.73 -15.60 10.09
CA ALA A 60 1.61 -15.74 11.00
C ALA A 60 1.20 -17.20 11.21
N GLN A 61 1.62 -18.14 10.36
CA GLN A 61 1.36 -19.57 10.53
C GLN A 61 2.55 -20.32 11.16
N ASP A 62 3.68 -19.65 11.34
CA ASP A 62 4.86 -20.20 12.01
C ASP A 62 4.68 -20.18 13.54
N SER A 63 4.37 -21.35 14.10
CA SER A 63 4.15 -21.51 15.54
C SER A 63 5.39 -21.27 16.39
N GLU A 64 6.58 -21.52 15.85
CA GLU A 64 7.84 -21.29 16.57
C GLU A 64 8.13 -19.79 16.66
N TYR A 65 7.94 -19.08 15.55
CA TYR A 65 7.99 -17.63 15.51
C TYR A 65 6.98 -16.99 16.47
N GLN A 66 5.71 -17.43 16.46
CA GLN A 66 4.69 -16.93 17.39
C GLN A 66 5.08 -17.11 18.87
N ALA A 67 5.62 -18.28 19.24
CA ALA A 67 6.04 -18.56 20.61
C ALA A 67 7.18 -17.62 21.05
N GLN A 68 8.13 -17.34 20.16
CA GLN A 68 9.22 -16.39 20.42
C GLN A 68 8.71 -14.95 20.57
N VAL A 69 7.76 -14.53 19.72
CA VAL A 69 7.13 -13.21 19.82
C VAL A 69 6.41 -13.05 21.16
N LEU A 70 5.61 -14.03 21.58
CA LEU A 70 4.92 -13.99 22.87
C LEU A 70 5.89 -13.95 24.07
N GLN A 71 6.99 -14.70 23.99
CA GLN A 71 8.03 -14.65 25.02
C GLN A 71 8.67 -13.26 25.08
N MET A 72 8.96 -12.66 23.93
CA MET A 72 9.52 -11.31 23.84
C MET A 72 8.54 -10.27 24.39
N GLU A 73 7.27 -10.31 23.97
CA GLU A 73 6.23 -9.41 24.50
C GLU A 73 6.09 -9.51 26.02
N ALA A 74 6.13 -10.72 26.58
CA ALA A 74 6.09 -10.93 28.02
C ALA A 74 7.31 -10.31 28.74
N GLN A 75 8.49 -10.36 28.14
CA GLN A 75 9.71 -9.75 28.69
C GLN A 75 9.65 -8.21 28.65
N PHE A 76 9.01 -7.63 27.63
CA PHE A 76 8.91 -6.18 27.45
C PHE A 76 7.64 -5.55 28.05
N ALA A 77 6.69 -6.34 28.55
CA ALA A 77 5.39 -5.86 29.04
C ALA A 77 5.50 -4.72 30.07
N VAL A 78 6.44 -4.82 31.01
CA VAL A 78 6.65 -3.78 32.04
C VAL A 78 7.16 -2.48 31.41
N ALA A 79 8.18 -2.58 30.55
CA ALA A 79 8.74 -1.42 29.84
C ALA A 79 7.71 -0.74 28.92
N SER A 80 6.84 -1.52 28.26
CA SER A 80 5.74 -0.97 27.46
C SER A 80 4.74 -0.19 28.31
N TRP A 81 4.45 -0.66 29.53
CA TRP A 81 3.53 0.01 30.44
C TRP A 81 4.13 1.31 31.00
N GLU A 82 5.40 1.30 31.38
CA GLU A 82 6.13 2.50 31.80
C GLU A 82 6.23 3.54 30.68
N ALA A 83 6.49 3.10 29.44
CA ALA A 83 6.54 3.99 28.28
C ALA A 83 5.19 4.65 27.97
N LEU A 84 4.08 3.90 28.12
CA LEU A 84 2.73 4.45 27.98
C LEU A 84 2.48 5.56 29.01
N GLN A 85 2.80 5.31 30.28
CA GLN A 85 2.63 6.30 31.34
C GLN A 85 3.44 7.57 31.11
N LEU A 86 4.69 7.43 30.67
CA LEU A 86 5.56 8.57 30.34
C LEU A 86 5.02 9.39 29.15
N GLY A 87 4.37 8.75 28.17
CA GLY A 87 3.75 9.43 27.03
C GLY A 87 2.42 10.10 27.36
N GLU A 88 1.68 9.58 28.34
CA GLU A 88 0.39 10.11 28.80
C GLU A 88 0.51 11.14 29.94
N SER A 89 1.70 11.27 30.56
CA SER A 89 1.97 12.34 31.50
C SER A 89 1.86 13.71 30.81
N PRO A 90 0.93 14.59 31.24
CA PRO A 90 0.93 15.96 30.77
C PRO A 90 2.21 16.65 31.26
N ALA A 91 2.82 17.47 30.39
CA ALA A 91 4.02 18.25 30.68
C ALA A 91 3.84 19.19 31.87
#